data_AF-A0A4Q7EDW8-F1
#
_entry.id   AF-A0A4Q7EDW8-F1
#
_cell.length_a   1.000
_cell.length_b   1.000
_cell.length_c   1.000
_cell.angle_alpha   90.00
_cell.angle_beta   90.00
_cell.angle_gamma   90.00
#
_symmetry.space_group_name_H-M   'P 1'
#
loop_
_entity.id
_entity.type
_entity.pdbx_description
1 polymer ?
#
loop_
_entity_poly.entity_id
_entity_poly.type
_entity_poly.pdbx_seq_one_letter_code
_entity_poly.pdbx_strand_id
1 'polypeptide(L)'
;MNEFTVITAKDEWREELKNYRGDWYHSWDYHQIASKSNEGKPMLFVLTNDLNQRLALPLLLRDITGTDYKDMTSVYGYPGFLLSSDSAIGLFEEFQQRLFDWANGNSVVSIFSRLNSLVVDTKSLDGCYLSGETVVVDLTIDEDEQRKRYRKNYRNLLRRLEREGFRADWSNTDESLNDFKQIYTETMKGLNAGDYYFFDDAYYSNLLDSKDFEVRIYNVWLDELKVCSGMFVFCDDIVQYHLSGTLKEYKELAPTRMLIDKARKDATELGYKYLHLGGGLGAERDSLFNFKFGFSKESIEFYVFKKITNMQAYKMLSNLDEDDAVPETGYFPLYRKVN
;
A
#
# COMPACT_ATOMS: atom_id res chain seq x y z
N MET A 1 -7.48 -33.04 2.94
CA MET A 1 -6.30 -32.55 3.70
C MET A 1 -5.91 -31.24 3.06
N ASN A 2 -5.73 -30.18 3.83
CA ASN A 2 -5.46 -28.87 3.25
C ASN A 2 -4.10 -28.88 2.52
N GLU A 3 -4.09 -28.28 1.33
CA GLU A 3 -2.93 -28.19 0.45
C GLU A 3 -2.25 -26.83 0.63
N PHE A 4 -0.94 -26.84 0.94
CA PHE A 4 -0.13 -25.64 1.08
C PHE A 4 0.83 -25.50 -0.09
N THR A 5 0.69 -24.43 -0.86
CA THR A 5 1.42 -24.20 -2.11
C THR A 5 2.15 -22.87 -2.07
N VAL A 6 3.35 -22.83 -2.68
CA VAL A 6 4.14 -21.61 -2.86
C VAL A 6 4.25 -21.32 -4.34
N ILE A 7 3.59 -20.26 -4.79
CA ILE A 7 3.54 -19.84 -6.19
C ILE A 7 4.60 -18.77 -6.44
N THR A 8 5.39 -18.98 -7.49
CA THR A 8 6.49 -18.07 -7.91
C THR A 8 6.48 -17.78 -9.40
N ALA A 9 5.52 -18.34 -10.15
CA ALA A 9 5.38 -18.14 -11.59
C ALA A 9 4.26 -17.13 -11.89
N LYS A 10 4.46 -16.31 -12.91
CA LYS A 10 3.55 -15.22 -13.31
C LYS A 10 2.12 -15.70 -13.57
N ASP A 11 1.98 -16.71 -14.43
CA ASP A 11 0.66 -17.13 -14.91
C ASP A 11 -0.11 -17.86 -13.80
N GLU A 12 0.57 -18.67 -12.99
CA GLU A 12 -0.01 -19.31 -11.80
C GLU A 12 -0.47 -18.27 -10.77
N TRP A 13 0.34 -17.23 -10.50
CA TRP A 13 -0.03 -16.18 -9.54
C TRP A 13 -1.28 -15.44 -10.00
N ARG A 14 -1.33 -15.04 -11.28
CA ARG A 14 -2.49 -14.32 -11.83
C ARG A 14 -3.74 -15.19 -11.87
N GLU A 15 -3.59 -16.48 -12.15
CA GLU A 15 -4.72 -17.41 -12.08
C GLU A 15 -5.22 -17.56 -10.65
N GLU A 16 -4.31 -17.69 -9.69
CA GLU A 16 -4.65 -17.83 -8.27
C GLU A 16 -5.40 -16.61 -7.76
N LEU A 17 -4.95 -15.39 -8.11
CA LEU A 17 -5.59 -14.14 -7.67
C LEU A 17 -7.06 -14.00 -8.09
N LYS A 18 -7.52 -14.71 -9.12
CA LYS A 18 -8.94 -14.69 -9.55
C LYS A 18 -9.90 -15.25 -8.50
N ASN A 19 -9.39 -16.00 -7.52
CA ASN A 19 -10.20 -16.60 -6.45
C ASN A 19 -10.48 -15.62 -5.29
N TYR A 20 -9.95 -14.40 -5.34
CA TYR A 20 -9.98 -13.46 -4.23
C TYR A 20 -10.52 -12.10 -4.67
N ARG A 21 -11.11 -11.38 -3.71
CA ARG A 21 -11.24 -9.93 -3.81
C ARG A 21 -9.97 -9.32 -3.24
N GLY A 22 -9.27 -8.51 -4.03
CA GLY A 22 -7.96 -7.99 -3.64
C GLY A 22 -7.83 -6.49 -3.82
N ASP A 23 -6.59 -6.09 -4.03
CA ASP A 23 -6.15 -4.74 -4.35
C ASP A 23 -4.84 -4.86 -5.14
N TRP A 24 -4.41 -3.79 -5.79
CA TRP A 24 -3.24 -3.80 -6.69
C TRP A 24 -1.95 -4.22 -5.97
N TYR A 25 -1.87 -4.01 -4.65
CA TYR A 25 -0.74 -4.44 -3.83
C TYR A 25 -0.50 -5.96 -3.86
N HIS A 26 -1.48 -6.77 -4.24
CA HIS A 26 -1.37 -8.22 -4.35
C HIS A 26 -0.89 -8.69 -5.73
N SER A 27 -0.92 -7.80 -6.73
CA SER A 27 -0.66 -8.14 -8.13
C SER A 27 0.75 -8.65 -8.35
N TRP A 28 0.91 -9.50 -9.36
CA TRP A 28 2.21 -9.97 -9.81
C TRP A 28 3.07 -8.82 -10.31
N ASP A 29 2.50 -7.93 -11.15
CA ASP A 29 3.25 -6.83 -11.75
C ASP A 29 3.83 -5.89 -10.68
N TYR A 30 3.10 -5.58 -9.59
CA TYR A 30 3.65 -4.75 -8.51
C TYR A 30 4.75 -5.44 -7.70
N HIS A 31 4.61 -6.74 -7.42
CA HIS A 31 5.67 -7.52 -6.78
C HIS A 31 6.91 -7.62 -7.66
N GLN A 32 6.75 -7.67 -8.99
CA GLN A 32 7.87 -7.64 -9.91
C GLN A 32 8.58 -6.29 -9.98
N ILE A 33 7.84 -5.18 -9.83
CA ILE A 33 8.45 -3.85 -9.68
C ILE A 33 9.32 -3.83 -8.44
N ALA A 34 8.82 -4.28 -7.29
CA ALA A 34 9.59 -4.36 -6.06
C ALA A 34 10.83 -5.27 -6.21
N SER A 35 10.68 -6.41 -6.88
CA SER A 35 11.80 -7.32 -7.14
C SER A 35 12.91 -6.70 -7.99
N LYS A 36 12.54 -5.99 -9.06
CA LYS A 36 13.50 -5.24 -9.92
C LYS A 36 14.20 -4.12 -9.16
N SER A 37 13.54 -3.54 -8.16
CA SER A 37 14.12 -2.59 -7.21
C SER A 37 14.93 -3.24 -6.09
N ASN A 38 15.24 -4.54 -6.20
CA ASN A 38 16.00 -5.32 -5.23
C ASN A 38 15.36 -5.39 -3.82
N GLU A 39 14.02 -5.27 -3.75
CA GLU A 39 13.27 -5.38 -2.48
C GLU A 39 13.01 -6.85 -2.07
N GLY A 40 13.29 -7.82 -2.95
CA GLY A 40 13.21 -9.25 -2.65
C GLY A 40 12.57 -10.07 -3.77
N LYS A 41 12.52 -11.40 -3.57
CA LYS A 41 11.93 -12.36 -4.53
C LYS A 41 10.45 -12.58 -4.21
N PRO A 42 9.52 -12.32 -5.14
CA PRO A 42 8.08 -12.53 -4.93
C PRO A 42 7.72 -13.99 -4.68
N MET A 43 6.87 -14.22 -3.68
CA MET A 43 6.28 -15.51 -3.36
C MET A 43 4.84 -15.32 -2.89
N LEU A 44 3.92 -16.13 -3.42
CA LEU A 44 2.53 -16.18 -2.97
C LEU A 44 2.31 -17.51 -2.24
N PHE A 45 2.01 -17.43 -0.95
CA PHE A 45 1.70 -18.59 -0.12
C PHE A 45 0.20 -18.80 -0.13
N VAL A 46 -0.24 -20.04 -0.36
CA VAL A 46 -1.67 -20.39 -0.48
C VAL A 46 -1.94 -21.62 0.36
N LEU A 47 -3.01 -21.60 1.16
CA LEU A 47 -3.59 -22.80 1.77
C LEU A 47 -5.01 -22.99 1.23
N THR A 48 -5.29 -24.17 0.68
CA THR A 48 -6.58 -24.55 0.12
C THR A 48 -7.13 -25.76 0.86
N ASN A 49 -8.40 -25.73 1.26
CA ASN A 49 -9.05 -26.88 1.88
C ASN A 49 -9.88 -27.71 0.88
N ASP A 50 -10.42 -28.84 1.37
CA ASP A 50 -11.23 -29.76 0.57
C ASP A 50 -12.56 -29.14 0.07
N LEU A 51 -12.97 -27.98 0.62
CA LEU A 51 -14.13 -27.18 0.18
C LEU A 51 -13.75 -26.08 -0.83
N ASN A 52 -12.50 -26.06 -1.30
CA ASN A 52 -11.93 -25.03 -2.17
C ASN A 52 -11.98 -23.61 -1.56
N GLN A 53 -12.04 -23.50 -0.22
CA GLN A 53 -11.77 -22.24 0.47
C GLN A 53 -10.26 -22.02 0.49
N ARG A 54 -9.85 -20.77 0.32
CA ARG A 54 -8.45 -20.40 0.16
C ARG A 54 -8.08 -19.21 1.01
N LEU A 55 -6.88 -19.26 1.56
CA LEU A 55 -6.20 -18.14 2.21
C LEU A 55 -4.85 -17.96 1.55
N ALA A 56 -4.54 -16.74 1.14
CA ALA A 56 -3.24 -16.42 0.56
C ALA A 56 -2.56 -15.21 1.20
N LEU A 57 -1.24 -15.16 1.10
CA LEU A 57 -0.42 -14.03 1.54
C LEU A 57 0.76 -13.85 0.57
N PRO A 58 0.87 -12.71 -0.14
CA PRO A 58 2.03 -12.42 -0.95
C PRO A 58 3.14 -11.77 -0.12
N LEU A 59 4.38 -12.22 -0.32
CA LEU A 59 5.57 -11.78 0.39
C LEU A 59 6.77 -11.67 -0.56
N LEU A 60 7.77 -10.90 -0.14
CA LEU A 60 9.09 -10.80 -0.74
C LEU A 60 10.10 -11.52 0.16
N LEU A 61 10.79 -12.51 -0.38
CA LEU A 61 11.91 -13.17 0.29
C LEU A 61 13.20 -12.37 0.08
N ARG A 62 13.88 -11.99 1.16
CA ARG A 62 15.11 -11.18 1.14
C ARG A 62 16.25 -11.90 1.84
N ASP A 63 17.43 -11.83 1.24
CA ASP A 63 18.65 -12.27 1.91
C ASP A 63 19.06 -11.24 2.98
N ILE A 64 19.64 -11.71 4.08
CA ILE A 64 20.23 -10.86 5.12
C ILE A 64 21.73 -10.79 4.86
N THR A 65 22.20 -9.63 4.42
CA THR A 65 23.59 -9.40 4.00
C THR A 65 24.60 -9.87 5.05
N GLY A 66 25.56 -10.69 4.61
CA GLY A 66 26.63 -11.20 5.47
C GLY A 66 26.26 -12.45 6.29
N THR A 67 25.10 -13.07 6.02
CA THR A 67 24.64 -14.27 6.73
C THR A 67 23.97 -15.26 5.77
N ASP A 68 23.74 -16.49 6.23
CA ASP A 68 22.93 -17.50 5.52
C ASP A 68 21.43 -17.38 5.81
N TYR A 69 21.03 -16.37 6.58
CA TYR A 69 19.65 -16.13 6.98
C TYR A 69 18.90 -15.27 5.97
N LYS A 70 17.58 -15.43 5.98
CA LYS A 70 16.64 -14.66 5.17
C LYS A 70 15.57 -14.03 6.04
N ASP A 71 14.85 -13.07 5.46
CA ASP A 71 13.60 -12.59 6.03
C ASP A 71 12.53 -12.42 4.96
N MET A 72 11.29 -12.26 5.39
CA MET A 72 10.18 -12.00 4.49
C MET A 72 9.49 -10.70 4.86
N THR A 73 9.18 -9.91 3.84
CA THR A 73 8.48 -8.64 3.99
C THR A 73 7.42 -8.49 2.91
N SER A 74 6.37 -7.74 3.16
CA SER A 74 5.45 -7.38 2.09
C SER A 74 6.01 -6.23 1.23
N VAL A 75 5.52 -6.09 0.00
CA VAL A 75 5.67 -4.85 -0.77
C VAL A 75 5.16 -3.64 0.04
N TYR A 76 5.62 -2.44 -0.33
CA TYR A 76 5.09 -1.20 0.24
C TYR A 76 3.62 -0.99 -0.12
N GLY A 77 2.82 -0.52 0.86
CA GLY A 77 1.37 -0.37 0.74
C GLY A 77 0.60 -1.32 1.64
N TYR A 78 -0.48 -1.90 1.12
CA TYR A 78 -1.43 -2.73 1.87
C TYR A 78 -1.76 -4.03 1.11
N PRO A 79 -0.81 -4.96 0.97
CA PRO A 79 -1.09 -6.30 0.45
C PRO A 79 -1.88 -7.07 1.52
N GLY A 80 -1.21 -7.79 2.42
CA GLY A 80 -1.88 -8.52 3.49
C GLY A 80 -2.53 -9.81 3.01
N PHE A 81 -3.39 -10.37 3.85
CA PHE A 81 -4.05 -11.64 3.57
C PHE A 81 -5.17 -11.48 2.53
N LEU A 82 -5.38 -12.52 1.72
CA LEU A 82 -6.50 -12.68 0.82
C LEU A 82 -7.33 -13.88 1.25
N LEU A 83 -8.66 -13.75 1.22
CA LEU A 83 -9.61 -14.81 1.52
C LEU A 83 -10.54 -15.03 0.33
N SER A 84 -10.74 -16.28 -0.07
CA SER A 84 -11.71 -16.61 -1.13
C SER A 84 -13.16 -16.35 -0.70
N SER A 85 -13.40 -16.34 0.60
CA SER A 85 -14.66 -16.01 1.28
C SER A 85 -14.38 -15.66 2.74
N ASP A 86 -15.25 -14.92 3.41
CA ASP A 86 -15.07 -14.59 4.84
C ASP A 86 -14.88 -15.84 5.71
N SER A 87 -15.57 -16.93 5.38
CA SER A 87 -15.44 -18.22 6.07
C SER A 87 -14.07 -18.89 5.90
N ALA A 88 -13.27 -18.51 4.88
CA ALA A 88 -11.91 -19.01 4.70
C ALA A 88 -10.97 -18.51 5.80
N ILE A 89 -11.37 -17.53 6.62
CA ILE A 89 -10.59 -17.11 7.80
C ILE A 89 -10.33 -18.26 8.78
N GLY A 90 -11.19 -19.30 8.78
CA GLY A 90 -10.97 -20.52 9.57
C GLY A 90 -9.69 -21.28 9.20
N LEU A 91 -9.06 -20.96 8.06
CA LEU A 91 -7.78 -21.52 7.63
C LEU A 91 -6.57 -20.83 8.27
N PHE A 92 -6.76 -19.71 8.98
CA PHE A 92 -5.65 -18.85 9.42
C PHE A 92 -4.64 -19.56 10.32
N GLU A 93 -5.10 -20.32 11.32
CA GLU A 93 -4.20 -21.00 12.27
C GLU A 93 -3.32 -22.05 11.56
N GLU A 94 -3.93 -22.88 10.69
CA GLU A 94 -3.15 -23.84 9.91
C GLU A 94 -2.24 -23.12 8.91
N PHE A 95 -2.71 -22.07 8.23
CA PHE A 95 -1.89 -21.29 7.30
C PHE A 95 -0.65 -20.74 8.00
N GLN A 96 -0.82 -20.14 9.18
CA GLN A 96 0.27 -19.59 9.97
C GLN A 96 1.29 -20.68 10.34
N GLN A 97 0.82 -21.86 10.75
CA GLN A 97 1.70 -22.99 11.07
C GLN A 97 2.48 -23.48 9.84
N ARG A 98 1.80 -23.66 8.69
CA ARG A 98 2.46 -24.10 7.45
C ARG A 98 3.49 -23.09 6.94
N LEU A 99 3.16 -21.79 7.03
CA LEU A 99 4.08 -20.71 6.69
C LEU A 99 5.31 -20.72 7.62
N PHE A 100 5.10 -20.96 8.92
CA PHE A 100 6.18 -21.07 9.91
C PHE A 100 7.10 -22.27 9.64
N ASP A 101 6.52 -23.44 9.34
CA ASP A 101 7.29 -24.64 8.99
C ASP A 101 8.13 -24.41 7.72
N TRP A 102 7.52 -23.79 6.69
CA TRP A 102 8.23 -23.41 5.47
C TRP A 102 9.36 -22.43 5.76
N ALA A 103 9.09 -21.40 6.56
CA ALA A 103 10.08 -20.37 6.92
C ALA A 103 11.29 -20.97 7.65
N ASN A 104 11.06 -21.86 8.63
CA ASN A 104 12.13 -22.56 9.33
C ASN A 104 12.96 -23.45 8.41
N GLY A 105 12.31 -24.18 7.50
CA GLY A 105 12.99 -24.99 6.48
C GLY A 105 13.83 -24.19 5.48
N ASN A 106 13.62 -22.88 5.38
CA ASN A 106 14.28 -21.98 4.42
C ASN A 106 15.19 -20.93 5.06
N SER A 107 15.53 -21.08 6.33
CA SER A 107 16.35 -20.14 7.12
C SER A 107 15.78 -18.72 7.18
N VAL A 108 14.45 -18.58 7.09
CA VAL A 108 13.77 -17.31 7.31
C VAL A 108 13.69 -17.06 8.80
N VAL A 109 14.10 -15.87 9.24
CA VAL A 109 14.20 -15.50 10.67
C VAL A 109 13.00 -14.68 11.16
N SER A 110 12.35 -13.95 10.26
CA SER A 110 11.11 -13.24 10.57
C SER A 110 10.26 -12.97 9.33
N ILE A 111 8.96 -12.77 9.57
CA ILE A 111 7.97 -12.41 8.56
C ILE A 111 7.28 -11.12 8.98
N PHE A 112 7.21 -10.16 8.07
CA PHE A 112 6.47 -8.91 8.23
C PHE A 112 5.51 -8.71 7.05
N SER A 113 4.26 -8.34 7.32
CA SER A 113 3.37 -7.84 6.28
C SER A 113 2.55 -6.66 6.77
N ARG A 114 2.42 -5.63 5.93
CA ARG A 114 1.34 -4.65 6.09
C ARG A 114 0.03 -5.30 5.67
N LEU A 115 -1.07 -5.00 6.35
CA LEU A 115 -2.37 -5.61 6.11
C LEU A 115 -3.34 -4.60 5.51
N ASN A 116 -4.32 -5.11 4.76
CA ASN A 116 -5.37 -4.32 4.13
C ASN A 116 -6.71 -4.55 4.83
N SER A 117 -7.06 -3.64 5.74
CA SER A 117 -8.29 -3.73 6.52
C SER A 117 -9.57 -3.46 5.73
N LEU A 118 -9.48 -3.08 4.45
CA LEU A 118 -10.63 -3.07 3.51
C LEU A 118 -10.89 -4.44 2.87
N VAL A 119 -9.92 -5.34 2.91
CA VAL A 119 -9.97 -6.66 2.25
C VAL A 119 -10.25 -7.75 3.28
N VAL A 120 -9.54 -7.74 4.43
CA VAL A 120 -9.70 -8.73 5.50
C VAL A 120 -9.69 -8.04 6.87
N ASP A 121 -10.65 -8.39 7.72
CA ASP A 121 -10.59 -8.02 9.15
C ASP A 121 -9.64 -8.97 9.89
N THR A 122 -8.50 -8.42 10.32
CA THR A 122 -7.44 -9.17 11.00
C THR A 122 -7.30 -8.82 12.48
N LYS A 123 -8.25 -8.06 13.04
CA LYS A 123 -8.15 -7.48 14.39
C LYS A 123 -7.90 -8.50 15.50
N SER A 124 -8.49 -9.68 15.36
CA SER A 124 -8.46 -10.74 16.38
C SER A 124 -7.51 -11.89 16.04
N LEU A 125 -6.71 -11.76 14.98
CA LEU A 125 -5.83 -12.83 14.51
C LEU A 125 -4.47 -12.80 15.21
N ASP A 126 -3.95 -13.97 15.58
CA ASP A 126 -2.62 -14.08 16.19
C ASP A 126 -1.52 -13.51 15.28
N GLY A 127 -0.57 -12.80 15.88
CA GLY A 127 0.52 -12.13 15.18
C GLY A 127 0.11 -10.88 14.39
N CYS A 128 -1.16 -10.48 14.43
CA CYS A 128 -1.64 -9.22 13.85
C CYS A 128 -1.72 -8.14 14.93
N TYR A 129 -1.07 -7.01 14.68
CA TYR A 129 -0.94 -5.92 15.65
C TYR A 129 -1.44 -4.62 15.05
N LEU A 130 -2.18 -3.84 15.84
CA LEU A 130 -2.56 -2.49 15.47
C LEU A 130 -1.29 -1.65 15.30
N SER A 131 -1.14 -1.02 14.14
CA SER A 131 0.01 -0.16 13.82
C SER A 131 -0.38 1.30 13.69
N GLY A 132 -1.65 1.62 13.43
CA GLY A 132 -2.14 2.99 13.30
C GLY A 132 -3.48 3.03 12.60
N GLU A 133 -3.71 4.07 11.80
CA GLU A 133 -4.95 4.24 11.04
C GLU A 133 -4.71 4.78 9.63
N THR A 134 -5.62 4.47 8.72
CA THR A 134 -5.65 5.04 7.37
C THR A 134 -6.98 5.73 7.10
N VAL A 135 -6.95 6.71 6.21
CA VAL A 135 -8.15 7.47 5.84
C VAL A 135 -8.77 6.88 4.57
N VAL A 136 -10.08 6.66 4.61
CA VAL A 136 -10.85 6.14 3.49
C VAL A 136 -12.05 7.04 3.22
N VAL A 137 -12.37 7.23 1.94
CA VAL A 137 -13.61 7.85 1.48
C VAL A 137 -14.50 6.74 0.92
N ASP A 138 -15.68 6.58 1.50
CA ASP A 138 -16.75 5.73 0.96
C ASP A 138 -17.34 6.40 -0.29
N LEU A 139 -17.16 5.76 -1.44
CA LEU A 139 -17.63 6.22 -2.75
C LEU A 139 -19.03 5.70 -3.09
N THR A 140 -19.59 4.80 -2.27
CA THR A 140 -20.92 4.20 -2.51
C THR A 140 -22.07 5.12 -2.12
N ILE A 141 -21.79 6.16 -1.33
CA ILE A 141 -22.76 7.20 -0.97
C ILE A 141 -22.82 8.28 -2.06
N ASP A 142 -23.94 9.00 -2.09
CA ASP A 142 -24.17 10.11 -3.03
C ASP A 142 -23.03 11.16 -3.03
N GLU A 143 -22.67 11.66 -4.22
CA GLU A 143 -21.53 12.56 -4.41
C GLU A 143 -21.63 13.84 -3.58
N ASP A 144 -22.82 14.44 -3.46
CA ASP A 144 -23.02 15.63 -2.64
C ASP A 144 -22.84 15.32 -1.15
N GLU A 145 -23.24 14.12 -0.72
CA GLU A 145 -23.02 13.66 0.64
C GLU A 145 -21.54 13.40 0.93
N GLN A 146 -20.80 12.76 0.01
CA GLN A 146 -19.35 12.65 0.09
C GLN A 146 -18.71 14.05 0.28
N ARG A 147 -19.10 15.04 -0.53
CA ARG A 147 -18.54 16.42 -0.46
C ARG A 147 -18.90 17.12 0.85
N LYS A 148 -20.07 16.86 1.44
CA LYS A 148 -20.44 17.39 2.77
C LYS A 148 -19.58 16.83 3.89
N ARG A 149 -19.00 15.63 3.73
CA ARG A 149 -18.09 15.03 4.72
C ARG A 149 -16.73 15.73 4.79
N TYR A 150 -16.34 16.47 3.75
CA TYR A 150 -15.10 17.25 3.78
C TYR A 150 -15.10 18.27 4.94
N ARG A 151 -13.92 18.72 5.36
CA ARG A 151 -13.82 19.90 6.22
C ARG A 151 -14.33 21.14 5.49
N LYS A 152 -14.97 22.06 6.23
CA LYS A 152 -15.55 23.29 5.66
C LYS A 152 -14.52 24.12 4.87
N ASN A 153 -13.30 24.24 5.38
CA ASN A 153 -12.22 24.95 4.69
C ASN A 153 -11.81 24.28 3.38
N TYR A 154 -11.92 22.95 3.25
CA TYR A 154 -11.60 22.24 1.99
C TYR A 154 -12.66 22.55 0.93
N ARG A 155 -13.95 22.48 1.30
CA ARG A 155 -15.03 22.87 0.37
C ARG A 155 -14.90 24.31 -0.11
N ASN A 156 -14.58 25.23 0.81
CA ASN A 156 -14.39 26.64 0.46
C ASN A 156 -13.16 26.83 -0.43
N LEU A 157 -12.07 26.10 -0.16
CA LEU A 157 -10.88 26.12 -0.99
C LEU A 157 -11.17 25.63 -2.41
N LEU A 158 -11.89 24.50 -2.57
CA LEU A 158 -12.23 23.97 -3.90
C LEU A 158 -12.98 25.00 -4.74
N ARG A 159 -14.00 25.65 -4.17
CA ARG A 159 -14.72 26.75 -4.85
C ARG A 159 -13.83 27.95 -5.15
N ARG A 160 -12.85 28.24 -4.29
CA ARG A 160 -11.88 29.31 -4.53
C ARG A 160 -11.00 28.97 -5.73
N LEU A 161 -10.39 27.79 -5.74
CA LEU A 161 -9.53 27.31 -6.81
C LEU A 161 -10.28 27.28 -8.16
N GLU A 162 -11.51 26.77 -8.19
CA GLU A 162 -12.36 26.80 -9.39
C GLU A 162 -12.57 28.23 -9.94
N ARG A 163 -12.86 29.21 -9.08
CA ARG A 163 -13.02 30.62 -9.49
C ARG A 163 -11.70 31.30 -9.90
N GLU A 164 -10.59 30.83 -9.36
CA GLU A 164 -9.25 31.32 -9.67
C GLU A 164 -8.66 30.67 -10.94
N GLY A 165 -9.45 29.87 -11.66
CA GLY A 165 -9.06 29.29 -12.95
C GLY A 165 -8.36 27.93 -12.86
N PHE A 166 -8.30 27.32 -11.67
CA PHE A 166 -7.74 25.99 -11.53
C PHE A 166 -8.68 24.94 -12.11
N ARG A 167 -8.13 24.01 -12.88
CA ARG A 167 -8.86 22.87 -13.47
C ARG A 167 -8.13 21.56 -13.17
N ALA A 168 -8.87 20.47 -13.06
CA ALA A 168 -8.29 19.15 -12.86
C ALA A 168 -8.82 18.13 -13.87
N ASP A 169 -7.90 17.35 -14.41
CA ASP A 169 -8.14 16.26 -15.36
C ASP A 169 -7.17 15.10 -15.08
N TRP A 170 -7.24 14.04 -15.89
CA TRP A 170 -6.24 12.99 -15.88
C TRP A 170 -5.82 12.66 -17.30
N SER A 171 -4.55 12.26 -17.47
CA SER A 171 -3.98 11.87 -18.75
C SER A 171 -2.69 11.08 -18.52
N ASN A 172 -2.55 9.94 -19.17
CA ASN A 172 -1.34 9.10 -19.12
C ASN A 172 -0.42 9.29 -20.34
N THR A 173 -0.44 10.49 -20.94
CA THR A 173 0.53 10.82 -22.00
C THR A 173 1.95 10.89 -21.45
N ASP A 174 2.95 10.72 -22.32
CA ASP A 174 4.37 10.90 -21.97
C ASP A 174 4.64 12.28 -21.37
N GLU A 175 3.95 13.31 -21.84
CA GLU A 175 4.03 14.66 -21.30
C GLU A 175 3.54 14.71 -19.85
N SER A 176 2.35 14.17 -19.55
CA SER A 176 1.85 14.07 -18.18
C SER A 176 2.76 13.27 -17.26
N LEU A 177 3.36 12.20 -17.77
CA LEU A 177 4.32 11.40 -17.01
C LEU A 177 5.58 12.20 -16.68
N ASN A 178 6.16 12.89 -17.66
CA ASN A 178 7.36 13.70 -17.45
C ASN A 178 7.12 14.83 -16.46
N ASP A 179 5.99 15.55 -16.58
CA ASP A 179 5.62 16.60 -15.64
C ASP A 179 5.38 16.05 -14.24
N PHE A 180 4.70 14.91 -14.11
CA PHE A 180 4.51 14.23 -12.83
C PHE A 180 5.85 13.88 -12.19
N LYS A 181 6.78 13.26 -12.93
CA LYS A 181 8.12 12.91 -12.42
C LYS A 181 8.88 14.12 -11.89
N GLN A 182 8.84 15.24 -12.63
CA GLN A 182 9.49 16.48 -12.21
C GLN A 182 8.85 17.02 -10.92
N ILE A 183 7.54 17.21 -10.91
CA ILE A 183 6.79 17.76 -9.78
C ILE A 183 6.98 16.88 -8.52
N TYR A 184 6.93 15.56 -8.68
CA TYR A 184 7.11 14.61 -7.59
C TYR A 184 8.54 14.68 -7.03
N THR A 185 9.55 14.64 -7.89
CA THR A 185 10.96 14.71 -7.49
C THR A 185 11.28 16.00 -6.74
N GLU A 186 10.81 17.15 -7.25
CA GLU A 186 10.96 18.45 -6.57
C GLU A 186 10.23 18.48 -5.22
N THR A 187 9.06 17.84 -5.14
CA THR A 187 8.32 17.73 -3.88
C THR A 187 9.10 16.91 -2.85
N MET A 188 9.64 15.74 -3.24
CA MET A 188 10.43 14.88 -2.35
C MET A 188 11.72 15.56 -1.88
N LYS A 189 12.42 16.26 -2.78
CA LYS A 189 13.58 17.10 -2.42
C LYS A 189 13.20 18.17 -1.39
N GLY A 190 12.08 18.87 -1.60
CA GLY A 190 11.60 19.89 -0.67
C GLY A 190 11.16 19.36 0.70
N LEU A 191 10.87 18.05 0.81
CA LEU A 191 10.53 17.38 2.07
C LEU A 191 11.73 16.71 2.75
N ASN A 192 12.93 16.75 2.15
CA ASN A 192 14.08 15.93 2.57
C ASN A 192 13.70 14.45 2.72
N ALA A 193 12.91 13.93 1.77
CA ALA A 193 12.52 12.52 1.79
C ALA A 193 13.76 11.62 1.64
N GLY A 194 13.73 10.43 2.25
CA GLY A 194 14.81 9.45 2.10
C GLY A 194 14.87 8.86 0.68
N ASP A 195 16.00 8.25 0.34
CA ASP A 195 16.29 7.70 -0.99
C ASP A 195 15.21 6.76 -1.53
N TYR A 196 14.51 6.05 -0.64
CA TYR A 196 13.38 5.17 -0.96
C TYR A 196 12.25 5.87 -1.75
N TYR A 197 12.09 7.19 -1.61
CA TYR A 197 11.05 7.96 -2.30
C TYR A 197 11.51 8.55 -3.64
N PHE A 198 12.70 8.19 -4.13
CA PHE A 198 13.20 8.61 -5.44
C PHE A 198 13.20 7.42 -6.39
N PHE A 199 12.19 7.36 -7.24
CA PHE A 199 11.98 6.27 -8.19
C PHE A 199 12.64 6.56 -9.54
N ASP A 200 13.08 5.50 -10.22
CA ASP A 200 13.63 5.60 -11.57
C ASP A 200 12.53 5.57 -12.65
N ASP A 201 12.91 5.81 -13.90
CA ASP A 201 11.97 5.79 -15.03
C ASP A 201 11.27 4.44 -15.20
N ALA A 202 11.99 3.35 -14.90
CA ALA A 202 11.47 1.99 -15.02
C ALA A 202 10.33 1.74 -14.02
N TYR A 203 10.41 2.27 -12.81
CA TYR A 203 9.33 2.20 -11.82
C TYR A 203 8.03 2.76 -12.40
N TYR A 204 8.07 3.97 -12.95
CA TYR A 204 6.88 4.63 -13.46
C TYR A 204 6.34 3.96 -14.73
N SER A 205 7.21 3.56 -15.67
CA SER A 205 6.76 2.87 -16.88
C SER A 205 6.15 1.51 -16.55
N ASN A 206 6.78 0.72 -15.67
CA ASN A 206 6.23 -0.58 -15.26
C ASN A 206 4.87 -0.44 -14.55
N LEU A 207 4.63 0.64 -13.79
CA LEU A 207 3.33 0.91 -13.20
C LEU A 207 2.26 1.19 -14.26
N LEU A 208 2.56 2.06 -15.23
CA LEU A 208 1.62 2.43 -16.29
C LEU A 208 1.35 1.29 -17.29
N ASP A 209 2.34 0.42 -17.52
CA ASP A 209 2.26 -0.72 -18.44
C ASP A 209 1.66 -1.98 -17.78
N SER A 210 1.32 -1.92 -16.50
CA SER A 210 0.74 -3.04 -15.76
C SER A 210 -0.55 -3.53 -16.41
N LYS A 211 -0.74 -4.84 -16.42
CA LYS A 211 -2.00 -5.47 -16.87
C LYS A 211 -2.90 -5.90 -15.71
N ASP A 212 -2.39 -5.79 -14.48
CA ASP A 212 -3.06 -6.27 -13.29
C ASP A 212 -3.90 -5.17 -12.60
N PHE A 213 -3.68 -3.90 -12.97
CA PHE A 213 -4.36 -2.73 -12.40
C PHE A 213 -4.26 -1.55 -13.37
N GLU A 214 -5.12 -0.54 -13.20
CA GLU A 214 -5.06 0.69 -13.98
C GLU A 214 -4.43 1.82 -13.16
N VAL A 215 -3.44 2.51 -13.71
CA VAL A 215 -2.87 3.72 -13.10
C VAL A 215 -3.38 4.93 -13.85
N ARG A 216 -3.76 5.99 -13.13
CA ARG A 216 -4.10 7.29 -13.73
C ARG A 216 -3.29 8.41 -13.10
N ILE A 217 -2.68 9.22 -13.95
CA ILE A 217 -2.02 10.47 -13.57
C ILE A 217 -3.05 11.59 -13.64
N TYR A 218 -3.48 12.06 -12.47
CA TYR A 218 -4.30 13.25 -12.33
C TYR A 218 -3.41 14.50 -12.30
N ASN A 219 -3.88 15.58 -12.89
CA ASN A 219 -3.20 16.86 -12.94
C ASN A 219 -4.13 17.98 -12.50
N VAL A 220 -3.56 18.99 -11.85
CA VAL A 220 -4.22 20.28 -11.60
C VAL A 220 -3.44 21.34 -12.35
N TRP A 221 -4.17 22.10 -13.15
CA TRP A 221 -3.65 23.16 -13.99
C TRP A 221 -4.05 24.52 -13.45
N LEU A 222 -3.18 25.51 -13.65
CA LEU A 222 -3.54 26.92 -13.67
C LEU A 222 -3.09 27.46 -15.04
N ASP A 223 -4.05 27.93 -15.83
CA ASP A 223 -3.86 28.22 -17.25
C ASP A 223 -3.26 26.99 -18.01
N GLU A 224 -2.05 27.13 -18.55
CA GLU A 224 -1.30 26.10 -19.27
C GLU A 224 -0.26 25.37 -18.41
N LEU A 225 -0.14 25.71 -17.12
CA LEU A 225 0.86 25.13 -16.23
C LEU A 225 0.26 24.04 -15.33
N LYS A 226 0.83 22.82 -15.36
CA LYS A 226 0.56 21.77 -14.36
C LYS A 226 1.23 22.15 -13.04
N VAL A 227 0.43 22.53 -12.04
CA VAL A 227 0.92 22.99 -10.73
C VAL A 227 0.96 21.87 -9.69
N CYS A 228 0.22 20.80 -9.91
CA CYS A 228 0.14 19.63 -9.04
C CYS A 228 -0.22 18.41 -9.87
N SER A 229 0.36 17.26 -9.53
CA SER A 229 0.11 16.01 -10.21
C SER A 229 0.16 14.85 -9.22
N GLY A 230 -0.57 13.77 -9.49
CA GLY A 230 -0.55 12.57 -8.67
C GLY A 230 -1.02 11.31 -9.38
N MET A 231 -0.43 10.19 -8.99
CA MET A 231 -0.77 8.86 -9.44
C MET A 231 -1.79 8.21 -8.49
N PHE A 232 -2.88 7.75 -9.08
CA PHE A 232 -3.91 6.95 -8.42
C PHE A 232 -3.98 5.59 -9.10
N VAL A 233 -4.10 4.53 -8.30
CA VAL A 233 -4.19 3.15 -8.81
C VAL A 233 -5.60 2.63 -8.59
N PHE A 234 -6.23 2.15 -9.65
CA PHE A 234 -7.59 1.64 -9.71
C PHE A 234 -7.54 0.12 -9.84
N CYS A 235 -8.05 -0.60 -8.84
CA CYS A 235 -8.03 -2.06 -8.82
C CYS A 235 -9.22 -2.60 -8.02
N ASP A 236 -9.95 -3.56 -8.59
CA ASP A 236 -11.19 -4.10 -8.01
C ASP A 236 -12.13 -2.99 -7.52
N ASP A 237 -12.43 -2.95 -6.22
CA ASP A 237 -13.33 -1.97 -5.60
C ASP A 237 -12.60 -0.73 -5.03
N ILE A 238 -11.27 -0.67 -5.14
CA ILE A 238 -10.42 0.26 -4.40
C ILE A 238 -9.63 1.16 -5.36
N VAL A 239 -9.63 2.45 -5.06
CA VAL A 239 -8.72 3.43 -5.65
C VAL A 239 -7.71 3.85 -4.60
N GLN A 240 -6.42 3.68 -4.90
CA GLN A 240 -5.32 4.00 -4.00
C GLN A 240 -4.67 5.33 -4.40
N TYR A 241 -4.59 6.26 -3.46
CA TYR A 241 -3.78 7.48 -3.61
C TYR A 241 -2.32 7.15 -3.32
N HIS A 242 -1.54 6.97 -4.39
CA HIS A 242 -0.19 6.40 -4.29
C HIS A 242 0.89 7.48 -4.14
N LEU A 243 1.05 8.33 -5.16
CA LEU A 243 2.08 9.38 -5.20
C LEU A 243 1.47 10.70 -5.61
N SER A 244 1.99 11.81 -5.07
CA SER A 244 1.67 13.14 -5.61
C SER A 244 2.72 14.17 -5.24
N GLY A 245 2.75 15.24 -6.03
CA GLY A 245 3.55 16.41 -5.75
C GLY A 245 2.82 17.69 -6.08
N THR A 246 3.40 18.81 -5.64
CA THR A 246 2.92 20.16 -5.94
C THR A 246 4.13 21.07 -6.07
N LEU A 247 4.15 21.85 -7.15
CA LEU A 247 5.18 22.86 -7.37
C LEU A 247 5.28 23.79 -6.17
N LYS A 248 6.51 24.12 -5.77
CA LYS A 248 6.81 24.82 -4.52
C LYS A 248 6.04 26.15 -4.39
N GLU A 249 5.94 26.87 -5.50
CA GLU A 249 5.29 28.17 -5.64
C GLU A 249 3.77 28.10 -5.39
N TYR A 250 3.17 26.93 -5.56
CA TYR A 250 1.73 26.70 -5.48
C TYR A 250 1.32 25.94 -4.22
N LYS A 251 2.26 25.52 -3.36
CA LYS A 251 1.97 24.74 -2.14
C LYS A 251 0.97 25.43 -1.20
N GLU A 252 1.10 26.74 -1.02
CA GLU A 252 0.22 27.54 -0.15
C GLU A 252 -1.22 27.67 -0.70
N LEU A 253 -1.40 27.51 -2.01
CA LEU A 253 -2.73 27.45 -2.64
C LEU A 253 -3.39 26.07 -2.47
N ALA A 254 -2.57 25.07 -2.14
CA ALA A 254 -2.95 23.69 -1.82
C ALA A 254 -3.81 22.97 -2.88
N PRO A 255 -3.39 22.95 -4.16
CA PRO A 255 -4.11 22.36 -5.29
C PRO A 255 -4.35 20.84 -5.17
N THR A 256 -3.58 20.12 -4.34
CA THR A 256 -3.77 18.68 -4.09
C THR A 256 -5.19 18.32 -3.64
N ARG A 257 -5.93 19.27 -3.04
CA ARG A 257 -7.35 19.08 -2.70
C ARG A 257 -8.26 18.96 -3.91
N MET A 258 -8.00 19.76 -4.94
CA MET A 258 -8.71 19.66 -6.21
C MET A 258 -8.34 18.36 -6.95
N LEU A 259 -7.06 17.96 -6.88
CA LEU A 259 -6.57 16.69 -7.42
C LEU A 259 -7.35 15.50 -6.84
N ILE A 260 -7.40 15.39 -5.51
CA ILE A 260 -8.10 14.31 -4.81
C ILE A 260 -9.62 14.38 -5.05
N ASP A 261 -10.21 15.58 -5.07
CA ASP A 261 -11.65 15.72 -5.35
C ASP A 261 -12.01 15.25 -6.77
N LYS A 262 -11.15 15.53 -7.76
CA LYS A 262 -11.34 15.05 -9.14
C LYS A 262 -11.21 13.52 -9.22
N ALA A 263 -10.17 12.94 -8.61
CA ALA A 263 -10.01 11.49 -8.57
C ALA A 263 -11.18 10.78 -7.88
N ARG A 264 -11.71 11.34 -6.78
CA ARG A 264 -12.91 10.83 -6.10
C ARG A 264 -14.14 10.83 -7.01
N LYS A 265 -14.40 11.92 -7.73
CA LYS A 265 -15.54 12.04 -8.65
C LYS A 265 -15.47 10.97 -9.73
N ASP A 266 -14.32 10.86 -10.39
CA ASP A 266 -14.12 9.90 -11.47
C ASP A 266 -14.24 8.45 -10.95
N ALA A 267 -13.72 8.18 -9.75
CA ALA A 267 -13.85 6.87 -9.11
C ALA A 267 -15.32 6.53 -8.75
N THR A 268 -16.10 7.51 -8.31
CA THR A 268 -17.53 7.35 -8.01
C THR A 268 -18.32 7.09 -9.30
N GLU A 269 -18.07 7.86 -10.36
CA GLU A 269 -18.71 7.69 -11.67
C GLU A 269 -18.42 6.30 -12.27
N LEU A 270 -17.22 5.76 -12.02
CA LEU A 270 -16.81 4.43 -12.48
C LEU A 270 -17.28 3.29 -11.57
N GLY A 271 -17.94 3.59 -10.44
CA GLY A 271 -18.53 2.59 -9.55
C GLY A 271 -17.55 1.91 -8.58
N TYR A 272 -16.37 2.51 -8.32
CA TYR A 272 -15.49 2.06 -7.24
C TYR A 272 -16.15 2.30 -5.88
N LYS A 273 -15.78 1.51 -4.86
CA LYS A 273 -16.40 1.60 -3.52
C LYS A 273 -15.58 2.43 -2.55
N TYR A 274 -14.26 2.43 -2.69
CA TYR A 274 -13.37 3.09 -1.73
C TYR A 274 -12.29 3.90 -2.43
N LEU A 275 -12.07 5.13 -1.98
CA LEU A 275 -10.83 5.86 -2.22
C LEU A 275 -10.00 5.82 -0.93
N HIS A 276 -8.91 5.06 -0.95
CA HIS A 276 -8.01 4.88 0.18
C HIS A 276 -6.87 5.90 0.08
N LEU A 277 -6.84 6.84 1.03
CA LEU A 277 -5.87 7.94 1.06
C LEU A 277 -4.59 7.58 1.84
N GLY A 278 -4.55 6.43 2.51
CA GLY A 278 -3.43 6.00 3.34
C GLY A 278 -3.37 6.68 4.71
N GLY A 279 -2.28 6.42 5.43
CA GLY A 279 -2.04 6.93 6.79
C GLY A 279 -1.14 8.16 6.83
N GLY A 280 -0.77 8.57 8.05
CA GLY A 280 0.32 9.53 8.28
C GLY A 280 1.69 8.87 8.22
N LEU A 281 2.76 9.67 8.33
CA LEU A 281 4.12 9.16 8.35
C LEU A 281 4.33 8.26 9.58
N GLY A 282 4.90 7.07 9.38
CA GLY A 282 5.13 6.13 10.48
C GLY A 282 3.85 5.59 11.14
N ALA A 283 2.70 5.69 10.45
CA ALA A 283 1.37 5.35 10.98
C ALA A 283 0.85 6.25 12.12
N GLU A 284 1.44 7.45 12.26
CA GLU A 284 1.05 8.45 13.25
C GLU A 284 -0.13 9.32 12.77
N ARG A 285 -0.87 9.92 13.71
CA ARG A 285 -1.85 11.00 13.43
C ARG A 285 -1.19 12.36 13.24
N ASP A 286 -0.26 12.43 12.30
CA ASP A 286 0.53 13.61 11.99
C ASP A 286 -0.23 14.64 11.11
N SER A 287 0.48 15.63 10.59
CA SER A 287 -0.09 16.62 9.67
C SER A 287 -0.57 16.01 8.35
N LEU A 288 0.06 14.94 7.86
CA LEU A 288 -0.31 14.24 6.64
C LEU A 288 -1.59 13.44 6.83
N PHE A 289 -1.73 12.71 7.95
CA PHE A 289 -2.98 12.06 8.33
C PHE A 289 -4.10 13.10 8.45
N ASN A 290 -3.86 14.19 9.19
CA ASN A 290 -4.84 15.25 9.36
C ASN A 290 -5.24 15.93 8.06
N PHE A 291 -4.33 16.02 7.09
CA PHE A 291 -4.62 16.49 5.75
C PHE A 291 -5.63 15.56 5.05
N LYS A 292 -5.34 14.25 5.02
CA LYS A 292 -6.17 13.22 4.39
C LYS A 292 -7.53 13.08 5.07
N PHE A 293 -7.55 13.09 6.40
CA PHE A 293 -8.78 13.05 7.18
C PHE A 293 -9.67 14.27 6.94
N GLY A 294 -9.16 15.33 6.30
CA GLY A 294 -10.00 16.45 5.85
C GLY A 294 -10.97 16.13 4.72
N PHE A 295 -10.80 15.01 4.00
CA PHE A 295 -11.69 14.53 2.94
C PHE A 295 -12.73 13.52 3.42
N SER A 296 -12.60 13.01 4.64
CA SER A 296 -13.51 11.99 5.19
C SER A 296 -13.93 12.35 6.62
N LYS A 297 -14.87 11.59 7.16
CA LYS A 297 -15.15 11.54 8.60
C LYS A 297 -14.77 10.19 9.21
N GLU A 298 -14.21 9.31 8.40
CA GLU A 298 -13.94 7.92 8.73
C GLU A 298 -12.44 7.64 8.52
N SER A 299 -11.90 6.88 9.44
CA SER A 299 -10.63 6.19 9.32
C SER A 299 -10.87 4.72 9.65
N ILE A 300 -9.99 3.86 9.15
CA ILE A 300 -9.96 2.45 9.50
C ILE A 300 -8.68 2.15 10.26
N GLU A 301 -8.76 1.21 11.19
CA GLU A 301 -7.59 0.68 11.88
C GLU A 301 -6.66 0.01 10.85
N PHE A 302 -5.36 0.24 10.98
CA PHE A 302 -4.32 -0.35 10.14
C PHE A 302 -3.50 -1.34 10.95
N TYR A 303 -3.46 -2.58 10.48
CA TYR A 303 -2.77 -3.68 11.14
C TYR A 303 -1.52 -4.11 10.36
N VAL A 304 -0.60 -4.74 11.09
CA VAL A 304 0.58 -5.41 10.54
C VAL A 304 0.67 -6.82 11.09
N PHE A 305 1.10 -7.77 10.27
CA PHE A 305 1.47 -9.11 10.70
C PHE A 305 2.97 -9.17 11.01
N LYS A 306 3.32 -9.68 12.19
CA LYS A 306 4.72 -9.85 12.64
C LYS A 306 4.89 -11.26 13.21
N LYS A 307 5.90 -11.99 12.73
CA LYS A 307 6.29 -13.28 13.31
C LYS A 307 7.81 -13.43 13.33
N ILE A 308 8.34 -13.87 14.47
CA ILE A 308 9.72 -14.34 14.59
C ILE A 308 9.68 -15.85 14.41
N THR A 309 10.40 -16.35 13.41
CA THR A 309 10.42 -17.79 13.07
C THR A 309 11.58 -18.51 13.73
N ASN A 310 12.72 -17.83 13.88
CA ASN A 310 13.88 -18.33 14.60
C ASN A 310 14.36 -17.30 15.65
N MET A 311 14.02 -17.53 16.92
CA MET A 311 14.33 -16.60 18.01
C MET A 311 15.84 -16.41 18.22
N GLN A 312 16.62 -17.50 18.17
CA GLN A 312 18.07 -17.42 18.40
C GLN A 312 18.76 -16.60 17.32
N ALA A 313 18.45 -16.87 16.04
CA ALA A 313 18.98 -16.09 14.91
C ALA A 313 18.50 -14.63 14.97
N TYR A 314 17.24 -14.40 15.35
CA TYR A 314 16.69 -13.05 15.46
C TYR A 314 17.44 -12.20 16.48
N LYS A 315 17.72 -12.77 17.68
CA LYS A 315 18.48 -12.09 18.72
C LYS A 315 19.92 -11.81 18.29
N MET A 316 20.60 -12.81 17.73
CA MET A 316 21.95 -12.67 17.19
C MET A 316 22.05 -11.54 16.16
N LEU A 317 21.16 -11.54 15.16
CA LEU A 317 21.13 -10.50 14.11
C LEU A 317 20.79 -9.11 14.67
N SER A 318 20.06 -9.06 15.78
CA SER A 318 19.63 -7.81 16.42
C SER A 318 20.63 -7.32 17.48
N ASN A 319 21.79 -7.98 17.64
CA ASN A 319 22.76 -7.72 18.71
C ASN A 319 22.11 -7.75 20.11
N LEU A 320 21.24 -8.73 20.35
CA LEU A 320 20.63 -9.02 21.65
C LEU A 320 21.25 -10.29 22.23
N ASP A 321 21.45 -10.32 23.55
CA ASP A 321 21.90 -11.50 24.28
C ASP A 321 20.77 -12.54 24.39
N GLU A 322 21.11 -13.82 24.68
CA GLU A 322 20.10 -14.90 24.77
C GLU A 322 19.00 -14.64 25.80
N ASP A 323 19.31 -13.91 26.87
CA ASP A 323 18.36 -13.56 27.94
C ASP A 323 17.59 -12.25 27.67
N ASP A 324 18.00 -11.46 26.67
CA ASP A 324 17.36 -10.17 26.37
C ASP A 324 15.95 -10.36 25.85
N ALA A 325 15.00 -9.55 26.34
CA ALA A 325 13.67 -9.48 25.76
C ALA A 325 13.71 -8.77 24.41
N VAL A 326 12.96 -9.29 23.43
CA VAL A 326 12.73 -8.56 22.17
C VAL A 326 11.79 -7.39 22.45
N PRO A 327 12.13 -6.15 22.06
CA PRO A 327 11.24 -5.02 22.23
C PRO A 327 9.87 -5.25 21.56
N GLU A 328 8.80 -5.06 22.32
CA GLU A 328 7.42 -5.17 21.81
C GLU A 328 7.03 -4.00 20.88
N THR A 329 7.74 -2.88 21.01
CA THR A 329 7.48 -1.64 20.26
C THR A 329 8.69 -1.22 19.43
N GLY A 330 8.42 -0.43 18.39
CA GLY A 330 9.44 0.07 17.46
C GLY A 330 9.48 -0.66 16.12
N TYR A 331 10.58 -0.47 15.40
CA TYR A 331 10.77 -1.00 14.05
C TYR A 331 10.89 -2.53 14.08
N PHE A 332 10.21 -3.20 13.14
CA PHE A 332 10.26 -4.64 12.97
C PHE A 332 10.59 -5.00 11.51
N PRO A 333 11.50 -5.97 11.27
CA PRO A 333 12.32 -6.66 12.26
C PRO A 333 13.46 -5.77 12.77
N LEU A 334 13.88 -5.98 14.02
CA LEU A 334 14.79 -5.07 14.73
C LEU A 334 16.15 -4.94 14.03
N TYR A 335 16.71 -6.04 13.53
CA TYR A 335 17.99 -6.05 12.80
C TYR A 335 17.96 -5.32 11.43
N ARG A 336 16.78 -4.92 10.93
CA ARG A 336 16.63 -4.08 9.73
C ARG A 336 16.46 -2.59 10.05
N LYS A 337 16.46 -2.22 11.34
CA LYS A 337 16.37 -0.81 11.73
C LYS A 337 17.59 -0.07 11.19
N VAL A 338 17.36 0.89 10.30
CA VAL A 338 18.40 1.83 9.85
C VAL A 338 18.67 2.81 11.00
N ASN A 339 19.94 2.96 11.36
CA ASN A 339 20.39 3.88 12.41
C ASN A 339 20.17 5.34 12.04
#